data_AF-A0A7V5CAH1-F1
#
_entry.id   AF-A0A7V5CAH1-F1
#
_cell.length_a   1.000
_cell.length_b   1.000
_cell.length_c   1.000
_cell.angle_alpha   90.00
_cell.angle_beta   90.00
_cell.angle_gamma   90.00
#
_symmetry.space_group_name_H-M   'P 1'
#
loop_
_entity.id
_entity.type
_entity.pdbx_description
1 polymer ?
#
loop_
_entity_poly.entity_id
_entity_poly.type
_entity_poly.pdbx_seq_one_letter_code
_entity_poly.pdbx_strand_id
1 'polypeptide(L)'
;MFNVTKKSMEWGEETLTLETGKVARQADGSVIATLGETSVMANVTFAKEQKPGQDFFPLTVHYNEKYYAAGKIPGGFFKREARPTEKETLTSRLIDRPIRPLFVPGFKNEVLVICTVLSHDLVNDPDIVAMIAASAALTISGAPFMGPIAGARVGFEDGEYVLNPTCDDMHKLRDNPDQRLDLVVAGTKDAVMMVESEAYELSEAEMLGAVTFAHEQIQPVIDLIISLAEEAAKEPFDFQPADYSELFAAVKAAGEDKIRAAYAHTDKQERVAAVAAAK
;
A
#
# COMPACT_ATOMS: atom_id res chain seq x y z
N MET A 1 21.64 24.75 1.21
CA MET A 1 20.25 24.89 1.73
C MET A 1 19.43 23.75 1.12
N PHE A 2 18.47 23.16 1.84
CA PHE A 2 17.63 22.10 1.29
C PHE A 2 16.45 22.72 0.52
N ASN A 3 16.11 22.14 -0.63
CA ASN A 3 14.86 22.47 -1.33
C ASN A 3 13.79 21.52 -0.77
N VAL A 4 12.99 22.04 0.16
CA VAL A 4 11.96 21.25 0.86
C VAL A 4 10.61 21.56 0.24
N THR A 5 9.91 20.52 -0.20
CA THR A 5 8.53 20.63 -0.66
C THR A 5 7.63 20.07 0.44
N LYS A 6 6.61 20.84 0.81
CA LYS A 6 5.66 20.49 1.87
C LYS A 6 4.24 20.80 1.41
N LYS A 7 3.33 19.85 1.58
CA LYS A 7 1.89 19.99 1.29
C LYS A 7 1.10 19.53 2.50
N SER A 8 0.02 20.24 2.83
CA SER A 8 -0.85 19.91 3.96
C SER A 8 -2.31 20.10 3.61
N MET A 9 -3.19 19.37 4.28
CA MET A 9 -4.65 19.48 4.21
C MET A 9 -5.27 19.07 5.53
N GLU A 10 -6.48 19.56 5.82
CA GLU A 10 -7.31 18.98 6.87
C GLU A 10 -7.97 17.71 6.35
N TRP A 11 -7.89 16.62 7.11
CA TRP A 11 -8.45 15.32 6.75
C TRP A 11 -9.09 14.67 7.97
N GLY A 12 -10.43 14.70 8.02
CA GLY A 12 -11.16 14.43 9.26
C GLY A 12 -10.95 15.58 10.24
N GLU A 13 -10.59 15.25 11.48
CA GLU A 13 -10.32 16.22 12.54
C GLU A 13 -8.85 16.63 12.65
N GLU A 14 -7.99 16.03 11.82
CA GLU A 14 -6.54 16.15 11.92
C GLU A 14 -5.91 16.73 10.65
N THR A 15 -4.74 17.36 10.80
CA THR A 15 -3.97 17.84 9.66
C THR A 15 -3.07 16.73 9.12
N LEU A 16 -3.24 16.37 7.83
CA LEU A 16 -2.31 15.53 7.09
C LEU A 16 -1.26 16.40 6.40
N THR A 17 0.01 16.04 6.52
CA THR A 17 1.16 16.75 5.96
C THR A 17 2.12 15.78 5.27
N LEU A 18 2.57 16.12 4.07
CA LEU A 18 3.60 15.41 3.32
C LEU A 18 4.82 16.32 3.12
N GLU A 19 6.01 15.85 3.47
CA GLU A 19 7.29 16.56 3.31
C GLU A 19 8.32 15.72 2.55
N THR A 20 9.05 16.34 1.61
CA THR A 20 10.19 15.72 0.90
C THR A 20 11.34 16.71 0.66
N GLY A 21 12.48 16.21 0.18
CA GLY A 21 13.63 17.02 -0.26
C GLY A 21 14.67 17.33 0.83
N LYS A 22 14.38 17.00 2.10
CA LYS A 22 15.30 17.20 3.24
C LYS A 22 16.04 15.93 3.65
N VAL A 23 15.31 14.86 3.93
CA VAL A 23 15.81 13.60 4.50
C VAL A 23 15.97 12.55 3.40
N ALA A 24 16.95 11.64 3.56
CA ALA A 24 17.17 10.48 2.70
C ALA A 24 17.21 10.74 1.18
N ARG A 25 17.76 11.88 0.75
CA ARG A 25 17.84 12.33 -0.67
C ARG A 25 18.54 11.37 -1.65
N GLN A 26 19.22 10.34 -1.15
CA GLN A 26 19.83 9.30 -1.99
C GLN A 26 18.83 8.21 -2.43
N ALA A 27 17.69 8.07 -1.74
CA ALA A 27 16.62 7.19 -2.17
C ALA A 27 15.99 7.72 -3.46
N ASP A 28 15.35 6.84 -4.24
CA ASP A 28 14.62 7.24 -5.44
C ASP A 28 13.41 8.11 -5.06
N GLY A 29 12.66 7.74 -4.03
CA GLY A 29 11.65 8.59 -3.40
C GLY A 29 11.78 8.57 -1.88
N SER A 30 11.55 9.71 -1.23
CA SER A 30 11.50 9.79 0.23
C SER A 30 10.46 10.81 0.66
N VAL A 31 9.50 10.38 1.48
CA VAL A 31 8.44 11.25 2.01
C VAL A 31 8.28 10.98 3.50
N ILE A 32 8.17 12.04 4.28
CA ILE A 32 7.67 11.98 5.65
C ILE A 32 6.22 12.42 5.60
N ALA A 33 5.31 11.52 5.98
CA ALA A 33 3.91 11.83 6.20
C ALA A 33 3.66 12.01 7.69
N THR A 34 2.85 13.00 8.05
CA THR A 34 2.43 13.30 9.41
C THR A 34 0.93 13.51 9.44
N LEU A 35 0.20 12.76 10.26
CA LEU A 35 -1.21 12.96 10.57
C LEU A 35 -1.32 13.30 12.06
N GLY A 36 -1.81 14.50 12.38
CA GLY A 36 -1.73 15.02 13.75
C GLY A 36 -0.27 15.11 14.19
N GLU A 37 0.13 14.31 15.19
CA GLU A 37 1.51 14.22 15.67
C GLU A 37 2.19 12.87 15.37
N THR A 38 1.46 11.92 14.76
CA THR A 38 2.01 10.65 14.27
C THR A 38 2.71 10.83 12.93
N SER A 39 3.98 10.42 12.84
CA SER A 39 4.83 10.63 11.66
C SER A 39 5.50 9.34 11.20
N VAL A 40 5.43 9.07 9.88
CA VAL A 40 6.06 7.92 9.23
C VAL A 40 6.89 8.39 8.04
N MET A 41 8.13 7.90 7.97
CA MET A 41 9.00 8.10 6.81
C MET A 41 8.97 6.89 5.90
N ALA A 42 8.60 7.09 4.64
CA ALA A 42 8.72 6.07 3.59
C ALA A 42 9.88 6.40 2.66
N ASN A 43 10.70 5.40 2.37
CA ASN A 43 11.79 5.47 1.39
C ASN A 43 11.61 4.40 0.33
N VAL A 44 11.73 4.80 -0.93
CA VAL A 44 11.62 3.94 -2.10
C VAL A 44 12.95 3.93 -2.83
N THR A 45 13.41 2.74 -3.18
CA THR A 45 14.54 2.53 -4.08
C THR A 45 14.18 1.46 -5.10
N PHE A 46 14.58 1.65 -6.35
CA PHE A 46 14.41 0.65 -7.38
C PHE A 46 15.67 0.48 -8.23
N ALA A 47 15.96 -0.76 -8.60
CA ALA A 47 17.07 -1.08 -9.48
C ALA A 47 16.86 -0.47 -10.87
N LYS A 48 17.93 0.07 -11.47
CA LYS A 48 17.88 0.60 -12.84
C LYS A 48 17.97 -0.48 -13.90
N GLU A 49 18.38 -1.69 -13.52
CA GLU A 49 18.47 -2.86 -14.40
C GLU A 49 17.77 -4.06 -13.78
N GLN A 50 17.14 -4.88 -14.63
CA GLN A 50 16.57 -6.15 -14.25
C GLN A 50 17.68 -7.19 -14.02
N LYS A 51 17.54 -8.01 -12.96
CA LYS A 51 18.49 -9.12 -12.72
C LYS A 51 18.41 -10.16 -13.85
N PRO A 52 19.54 -10.76 -14.27
CA PRO A 52 19.53 -11.86 -15.24
C PRO A 52 18.64 -13.02 -14.77
N GLY A 53 17.75 -13.49 -15.63
CA GLY A 53 16.84 -14.60 -15.33
C GLY A 53 15.64 -14.24 -14.45
N GLN A 54 15.43 -12.97 -14.11
CA GLN A 54 14.29 -12.55 -13.29
C GLN A 54 12.96 -12.78 -14.04
N ASP A 55 12.13 -13.67 -13.51
CA ASP A 55 10.86 -14.10 -14.12
C ASP A 55 9.62 -13.52 -13.43
N PHE A 56 9.73 -13.09 -12.17
CA PHE A 56 8.69 -12.40 -11.39
C PHE A 56 9.05 -10.95 -11.06
N PHE A 57 8.09 -10.14 -10.59
CA PHE A 57 8.33 -8.77 -10.11
C PHE A 57 8.76 -8.77 -8.63
N PRO A 58 10.02 -8.41 -8.30
CA PRO A 58 10.52 -8.43 -6.93
C PRO A 58 10.24 -7.11 -6.21
N LEU A 59 9.02 -6.99 -5.67
CA LEU A 59 8.64 -5.93 -4.74
C LEU A 59 8.74 -6.44 -3.30
N THR A 60 9.42 -5.68 -2.45
CA THR A 60 9.49 -5.91 -1.01
C THR A 60 9.06 -4.66 -0.25
N VAL A 61 8.17 -4.84 0.72
CA VAL A 61 7.74 -3.79 1.65
C VAL A 61 8.17 -4.14 3.07
N HIS A 62 8.82 -3.21 3.74
CA HIS A 62 9.19 -3.31 5.16
C HIS A 62 8.61 -2.15 5.93
N TYR A 63 7.71 -2.42 6.85
CA TYR A 63 7.25 -1.47 7.84
C TYR A 63 7.89 -1.80 9.20
N ASN A 64 8.41 -0.78 9.89
CA ASN A 64 9.00 -0.94 11.22
C ASN A 64 8.60 0.19 12.17
N GLU A 65 8.30 -0.17 13.41
CA GLU A 65 7.98 0.76 14.50
C GLU A 65 9.20 0.94 15.41
N LYS A 66 9.63 2.19 15.57
CA LYS A 66 10.72 2.49 16.48
C LYS A 66 10.17 2.75 17.88
N TYR A 67 10.76 2.12 18.90
CA TYR A 67 10.30 2.31 20.28
C TYR A 67 10.44 3.77 20.72
N TYR A 68 11.42 4.49 20.18
CA TYR A 68 11.58 5.92 20.43
C TYR A 68 10.39 6.74 19.94
N ALA A 69 9.61 6.27 18.97
CA ALA A 69 8.46 6.99 18.44
C ALA A 69 7.39 7.22 19.52
N ALA A 70 7.32 6.33 20.51
CA ALA A 70 6.46 6.44 21.69
C ALA A 70 7.25 6.77 22.98
N GLY A 71 8.50 7.25 22.87
CA GLY A 71 9.34 7.59 24.03
C GLY A 71 9.76 6.39 24.89
N LYS A 72 9.77 5.17 24.32
CA LYS A 72 10.09 3.92 25.04
C LYS A 72 11.47 3.39 24.68
N ILE A 73 12.06 2.62 25.60
CA ILE A 73 13.25 1.81 25.35
C ILE A 73 12.80 0.37 25.08
N PRO A 74 13.33 -0.35 24.07
CA PRO A 74 12.95 -1.73 23.79
C PRO A 74 13.07 -2.65 25.02
N GLY A 75 12.01 -3.42 25.31
CA GLY A 75 11.93 -4.24 26.51
C GLY A 75 12.88 -5.44 26.55
N GLY A 76 13.24 -5.99 25.39
CA GLY A 76 14.04 -7.22 25.26
C GLY A 76 15.47 -7.15 25.80
N PHE A 77 16.17 -8.29 25.79
CA PHE A 77 17.53 -8.43 26.34
C PHE A 77 18.54 -7.47 25.68
N PHE A 78 18.50 -7.35 24.36
CA PHE A 78 19.44 -6.54 23.58
C PHE A 78 19.13 -5.04 23.56
N LYS A 79 17.99 -4.61 24.14
CA LYS A 79 17.54 -3.19 24.13
C LYS A 79 17.52 -2.56 22.73
N ARG A 80 17.14 -3.36 21.73
CA ARG A 80 17.09 -2.98 20.30
C ARG A 80 15.92 -3.67 19.61
N GLU A 81 15.31 -3.02 18.62
CA GLU A 81 14.35 -3.65 17.72
C GLU A 81 15.04 -4.74 16.89
N ALA A 82 14.37 -5.89 16.75
CA ALA A 82 14.93 -7.08 16.12
C ALA A 82 14.14 -7.44 14.85
N ARG A 83 13.58 -8.65 14.81
CA ARG A 83 12.73 -9.10 13.71
C ARG A 83 11.36 -8.40 13.79
N PRO A 84 10.70 -8.19 12.64
CA PRO A 84 9.35 -7.64 12.61
C PRO A 84 8.39 -8.45 13.47
N THR A 85 7.53 -7.74 14.19
CA THR A 85 6.38 -8.27 14.92
C THR A 85 5.25 -8.66 13.96
N GLU A 86 4.18 -9.24 14.51
CA GLU A 86 2.98 -9.56 13.74
C GLU A 86 2.31 -8.31 13.17
N LYS A 87 2.08 -7.26 13.98
CA LYS A 87 1.55 -5.97 13.49
C LYS A 87 2.43 -5.40 12.39
N GLU A 88 3.75 -5.38 12.57
CA GLU A 88 4.66 -4.85 11.53
C GLU A 88 4.59 -5.65 10.21
N THR A 89 4.43 -6.98 10.31
CA THR A 89 4.26 -7.85 9.14
C THR A 89 2.90 -7.64 8.47
N LEU A 90 1.83 -7.50 9.24
CA LEU A 90 0.48 -7.23 8.73
C LEU A 90 0.40 -5.86 8.06
N THR A 91 0.96 -4.82 8.67
CA THR A 91 1.04 -3.48 8.06
C THR A 91 1.88 -3.49 6.79
N SER A 92 3.00 -4.23 6.76
CA SER A 92 3.77 -4.41 5.52
C SER A 92 2.93 -5.02 4.39
N ARG A 93 2.08 -6.01 4.70
CA ARG A 93 1.14 -6.62 3.73
C ARG A 93 0.02 -5.66 3.33
N LEU A 94 -0.48 -4.86 4.27
CA LEU A 94 -1.53 -3.86 4.04
C LEU A 94 -1.07 -2.81 3.01
N ILE A 95 0.21 -2.44 3.04
CA ILE A 95 0.84 -1.53 2.07
C ILE A 95 1.16 -2.26 0.75
N ASP A 96 1.72 -3.47 0.78
CA ASP A 96 2.13 -4.23 -0.42
C ASP A 96 0.96 -4.54 -1.37
N ARG A 97 -0.17 -4.99 -0.81
CA ARG A 97 -1.36 -5.44 -1.58
C ARG A 97 -1.87 -4.42 -2.59
N PRO A 98 -2.16 -3.16 -2.22
CA PRO A 98 -2.71 -2.18 -3.17
C PRO A 98 -1.66 -1.63 -4.15
N ILE A 99 -0.37 -1.59 -3.81
CA ILE A 99 0.67 -1.04 -4.71
C ILE A 99 1.17 -2.06 -5.73
N ARG A 100 1.22 -3.35 -5.38
CA ARG A 100 1.76 -4.42 -6.24
C ARG A 100 1.12 -4.50 -7.63
N PRO A 101 -0.22 -4.44 -7.79
CA PRO A 101 -0.85 -4.51 -9.11
C PRO A 101 -0.70 -3.23 -9.94
N LEU A 102 -0.21 -2.13 -9.36
CA LEU A 102 -0.09 -0.83 -10.03
C LEU A 102 1.26 -0.62 -10.71
N PHE A 103 2.18 -1.59 -10.68
CA PHE A 103 3.38 -1.51 -11.49
C PHE A 103 3.08 -1.89 -12.94
N VAL A 104 3.67 -1.15 -13.89
CA VAL A 104 3.47 -1.38 -15.33
C VAL A 104 3.75 -2.86 -15.68
N PRO A 105 2.85 -3.56 -16.39
CA PRO A 105 3.03 -4.96 -16.74
C PRO A 105 4.38 -5.22 -17.40
N GLY A 106 5.07 -6.28 -16.96
CA GLY A 106 6.39 -6.64 -17.46
C GLY A 106 7.55 -5.96 -16.76
N PHE A 107 7.32 -4.94 -15.93
CA PHE A 107 8.38 -4.36 -15.10
C PHE A 107 8.85 -5.36 -14.03
N LYS A 108 10.15 -5.67 -14.03
CA LYS A 108 10.75 -6.70 -13.16
C LYS A 108 12.02 -6.23 -12.45
N ASN A 109 12.27 -4.93 -12.44
CA ASN A 109 13.35 -4.40 -11.62
C ASN A 109 12.96 -4.51 -10.15
N GLU A 110 13.94 -4.75 -9.29
CA GLU A 110 13.70 -4.84 -7.85
C GLU A 110 13.26 -3.49 -7.29
N VAL A 111 12.20 -3.50 -6.50
CA VAL A 111 11.66 -2.31 -5.80
C VAL A 111 11.60 -2.62 -4.32
N LEU A 112 12.14 -1.71 -3.52
CA LEU A 112 12.14 -1.78 -2.07
C LEU A 112 11.45 -0.56 -1.50
N VAL A 113 10.44 -0.79 -0.66
CA VAL A 113 9.70 0.25 0.08
C VAL A 113 9.93 0.04 1.56
N ILE A 114 10.54 1.00 2.24
CA ILE A 114 10.79 0.95 3.69
C ILE A 114 10.02 2.07 4.37
N CYS A 115 9.08 1.70 5.23
CA CYS A 115 8.33 2.60 6.10
C CYS A 115 8.88 2.49 7.53
N THR A 116 9.19 3.63 8.14
CA THR A 116 9.69 3.70 9.53
C THR A 116 8.86 4.72 10.30
N VAL A 117 8.22 4.28 11.38
CA VAL A 117 7.52 5.18 12.30
C VAL A 117 8.54 5.99 13.09
N LEU A 118 8.42 7.32 13.02
CA LEU A 118 9.32 8.27 13.66
C LEU A 118 8.73 8.87 14.94
N SER A 119 7.43 9.09 14.96
CA SER A 119 6.67 9.66 16.08
C SER A 119 5.30 9.01 16.12
N HIS A 120 4.77 8.75 17.31
CA HIS A 120 3.43 8.20 17.52
C HIS A 120 2.75 8.97 18.65
N ASP A 121 1.62 9.60 18.36
CA ASP A 121 0.88 10.49 19.27
C ASP A 121 -0.07 9.77 20.24
N LEU A 122 -0.27 8.47 20.01
CA LEU A 122 -1.11 7.54 20.78
C LEU A 122 -2.60 7.63 20.40
N VAL A 123 -2.93 8.45 19.41
CA VAL A 123 -4.28 8.67 18.91
C VAL A 123 -4.44 8.11 17.50
N ASN A 124 -3.49 8.42 16.60
CA ASN A 124 -3.53 8.06 15.20
C ASN A 124 -2.69 6.78 14.94
N ASP A 125 -3.32 5.72 14.42
CA ASP A 125 -2.59 4.50 14.05
C ASP A 125 -1.65 4.79 12.85
N PRO A 126 -0.36 4.46 12.94
CA PRO A 126 0.61 4.73 11.88
C PRO A 126 0.42 3.91 10.60
N ASP A 127 -0.42 2.88 10.58
CA ASP A 127 -0.57 2.03 9.39
C ASP A 127 -1.14 2.76 8.16
N ILE A 128 -2.17 3.60 8.33
CA ILE A 128 -2.71 4.46 7.27
C ILE A 128 -1.68 5.53 6.86
N VAL A 129 -1.01 6.14 7.84
CA VAL A 129 0.03 7.15 7.58
C VAL A 129 1.18 6.56 6.78
N ALA A 130 1.58 5.32 7.08
CA ALA A 130 2.61 4.58 6.35
C ALA A 130 2.18 4.26 4.92
N MET A 131 0.92 3.90 4.70
CA MET A 131 0.38 3.64 3.36
C MET A 131 0.42 4.91 2.49
N ILE A 132 0.00 6.04 3.04
CA ILE A 132 0.05 7.34 2.36
C ILE A 132 1.50 7.75 2.09
N ALA A 133 2.40 7.60 3.07
CA ALA A 133 3.83 7.89 2.89
C ALA A 133 4.44 7.03 1.77
N ALA A 134 4.16 5.73 1.74
CA ALA A 134 4.65 4.80 0.73
C ALA A 134 4.14 5.17 -0.67
N SER A 135 2.86 5.48 -0.78
CA SER A 135 2.23 5.93 -2.03
C SER A 135 2.87 7.22 -2.56
N ALA A 136 3.04 8.22 -1.68
CA ALA A 136 3.68 9.47 -2.04
C ALA A 136 5.14 9.26 -2.47
N ALA A 137 5.90 8.47 -1.72
CA ALA A 137 7.29 8.16 -2.03
C ALA A 137 7.43 7.40 -3.36
N LEU A 138 6.54 6.45 -3.66
CA LEU A 138 6.52 5.76 -4.96
C LEU A 138 6.22 6.73 -6.09
N THR A 139 5.23 7.60 -5.90
CA THR A 139 4.78 8.56 -6.93
C THR A 139 5.90 9.55 -7.30
N ILE A 140 6.69 10.01 -6.33
CA ILE A 140 7.82 10.92 -6.63
C ILE A 140 9.10 10.21 -7.07
N SER A 141 9.15 8.87 -7.00
CA SER A 141 10.39 8.11 -7.22
C SER A 141 10.84 8.03 -8.68
N GLY A 142 9.91 8.19 -9.62
CA GLY A 142 10.11 7.93 -11.05
C GLY A 142 9.96 6.45 -11.44
N ALA A 143 9.68 5.53 -10.50
CA ALA A 143 9.40 4.14 -10.85
C ALA A 143 8.13 4.03 -11.73
N PRO A 144 8.00 3.02 -12.63
CA PRO A 144 6.80 2.78 -13.44
C PRO A 144 5.59 2.32 -12.61
N PHE A 145 5.04 3.21 -11.80
CA PHE A 145 3.95 3.01 -10.87
C PHE A 145 2.73 3.85 -11.28
N MET A 146 1.59 3.20 -11.47
CA MET A 146 0.33 3.77 -11.96
C MET A 146 -0.60 4.23 -10.83
N GLY A 147 -0.02 4.62 -9.68
CA GLY A 147 -0.76 5.27 -8.61
C GLY A 147 -0.93 6.78 -8.84
N PRO A 148 -1.12 7.59 -7.77
CA PRO A 148 -1.03 7.21 -6.36
C PRO A 148 -2.23 6.40 -5.87
N ILE A 149 -2.04 5.76 -4.71
CA ILE A 149 -3.13 5.29 -3.86
C ILE A 149 -3.25 6.17 -2.62
N ALA A 150 -4.38 6.11 -1.95
CA ALA A 150 -4.50 6.47 -0.55
C ALA A 150 -5.33 5.40 0.17
N GLY A 151 -5.27 5.40 1.50
CA GLY A 151 -6.08 4.52 2.31
C GLY A 151 -6.70 5.27 3.48
N ALA A 152 -7.79 4.72 4.00
CA ALA A 152 -8.49 5.22 5.17
C ALA A 152 -8.94 4.03 6.02
N ARG A 153 -9.03 4.26 7.33
CA ARG A 153 -9.77 3.38 8.24
C ARG A 153 -11.19 3.93 8.41
N VAL A 154 -12.17 3.05 8.48
CA VAL A 154 -13.58 3.39 8.70
C VAL A 154 -14.10 2.59 9.89
N GLY A 155 -14.66 3.32 10.84
CA GLY A 155 -15.49 2.80 11.92
C GLY A 155 -16.98 2.92 11.60
N PHE A 156 -17.79 2.28 12.42
CA PHE A 156 -19.24 2.35 12.41
C PHE A 156 -19.79 2.43 13.84
N GLU A 157 -20.29 3.61 14.21
CA GLU A 157 -20.81 3.93 15.54
C GLU A 157 -22.13 4.68 15.41
N ASP A 158 -23.12 4.35 16.25
CA ASP A 158 -24.46 4.97 16.25
C ASP A 158 -25.17 5.02 14.87
N GLY A 159 -24.83 4.09 13.97
CA GLY A 159 -25.41 4.01 12.62
C GLY A 159 -24.69 4.86 11.57
N GLU A 160 -23.58 5.51 11.93
CA GLU A 160 -22.82 6.43 11.08
C GLU A 160 -21.40 5.92 10.81
N TYR A 161 -20.84 6.28 9.65
CA TYR A 161 -19.46 5.99 9.31
C TYR A 161 -18.51 7.01 9.91
N VAL A 162 -17.45 6.53 10.57
CA VAL A 162 -16.43 7.38 11.20
C VAL A 162 -15.13 7.25 10.43
N LEU A 163 -14.60 8.36 9.92
CA LEU A 163 -13.32 8.40 9.21
C LEU A 163 -12.16 8.39 10.20
N ASN A 164 -11.22 7.47 9.99
CA ASN A 164 -10.00 7.28 10.79
C ASN A 164 -10.24 7.37 12.30
N PRO A 165 -11.06 6.47 12.89
CA PRO A 165 -11.26 6.42 14.33
C PRO A 165 -9.93 6.29 15.08
N THR A 166 -9.92 6.73 16.33
CA THR A 166 -8.70 6.72 17.15
C THR A 166 -8.28 5.29 17.49
N CYS A 167 -7.01 5.12 17.88
CA CYS A 167 -6.50 3.85 18.39
C CYS A 167 -7.34 3.30 19.56
N ASP A 168 -7.87 4.17 20.42
CA ASP A 168 -8.69 3.78 21.56
C ASP A 168 -10.07 3.27 21.11
N ASP A 169 -10.69 3.90 20.10
CA ASP A 169 -11.97 3.46 19.55
C ASP A 169 -11.88 2.08 18.91
N MET A 170 -10.75 1.79 18.25
CA MET A 170 -10.46 0.48 17.63
C MET A 170 -9.95 -0.56 18.64
N HIS A 171 -9.60 -0.15 19.86
CA HIS A 171 -8.98 -1.06 20.81
C HIS A 171 -9.98 -2.09 21.33
N LYS A 172 -9.66 -3.38 21.17
CA LYS A 172 -10.52 -4.50 21.56
C LYS A 172 -11.93 -4.32 21.01
N LEU A 173 -12.05 -4.12 19.69
CA LEU A 173 -13.32 -3.94 18.98
C LEU A 173 -14.43 -4.90 19.46
N ARG A 174 -14.08 -6.17 19.73
CA ARG A 174 -14.99 -7.17 20.31
C ARG A 174 -15.69 -6.79 21.60
N ASP A 175 -14.96 -6.09 22.46
CA ASP A 175 -15.41 -5.68 23.78
C ASP A 175 -15.96 -4.23 23.75
N ASN A 176 -15.92 -3.54 22.59
CA ASN A 176 -16.44 -2.19 22.38
C ASN A 176 -17.81 -2.25 21.68
N PRO A 177 -18.94 -2.15 22.41
CA PRO A 177 -20.27 -2.29 21.81
C PRO A 177 -20.64 -1.11 20.90
N ASP A 178 -20.02 0.05 21.10
CA ASP A 178 -20.35 1.28 20.40
C ASP A 178 -19.72 1.29 19.00
N GLN A 179 -18.59 0.60 18.82
CA GLN A 179 -17.82 0.57 17.59
C GLN A 179 -17.87 -0.81 16.91
N ARG A 180 -18.56 -0.91 15.78
CA ARG A 180 -18.90 -2.19 15.14
C ARG A 180 -18.05 -2.55 13.92
N LEU A 181 -17.11 -1.69 13.53
CA LEU A 181 -16.29 -1.87 12.32
C LEU A 181 -14.85 -1.38 12.53
N ASP A 182 -13.88 -2.19 12.12
CA ASP A 182 -12.52 -1.75 11.78
C ASP A 182 -12.28 -2.18 10.33
N LEU A 183 -12.42 -1.24 9.41
CA LEU A 183 -12.29 -1.48 7.98
C LEU A 183 -11.22 -0.56 7.40
N VAL A 184 -10.18 -1.15 6.82
CA VAL A 184 -9.17 -0.43 6.05
C VAL A 184 -9.44 -0.63 4.56
N VAL A 185 -9.55 0.48 3.84
CA VAL A 185 -9.68 0.51 2.38
C VAL A 185 -8.51 1.25 1.79
N ALA A 186 -7.99 0.75 0.67
CA ALA A 186 -7.04 1.47 -0.17
C ALA A 186 -7.54 1.50 -1.61
N GLY A 187 -7.35 2.63 -2.28
CA GLY A 187 -7.81 2.83 -3.65
C GLY A 187 -7.01 3.87 -4.42
N THR A 188 -7.17 3.84 -5.74
CA THR A 188 -6.76 4.91 -6.65
C THR A 188 -7.91 5.90 -6.81
N LYS A 189 -7.73 6.90 -7.69
CA LYS A 189 -8.79 7.83 -8.08
C LYS A 189 -10.03 7.11 -8.63
N ASP A 190 -9.81 6.04 -9.39
CA ASP A 190 -10.88 5.39 -10.15
C ASP A 190 -11.48 4.17 -9.44
N ALA A 191 -10.70 3.48 -8.59
CA ALA A 191 -11.13 2.19 -8.07
C ALA A 191 -10.58 1.87 -6.68
N VAL A 192 -11.37 1.11 -5.93
CA VAL A 192 -10.91 0.41 -4.71
C VAL A 192 -10.00 -0.74 -5.12
N MET A 193 -8.83 -0.81 -4.49
CA MET A 193 -7.79 -1.80 -4.79
C MET A 193 -7.70 -2.89 -3.72
N MET A 194 -7.99 -2.55 -2.46
CA MET A 194 -7.82 -3.46 -1.33
C MET A 194 -8.79 -3.08 -0.21
N VAL A 195 -9.37 -4.11 0.42
CA VAL A 195 -10.18 -4.00 1.63
C VAL A 195 -9.69 -5.06 2.61
N GLU A 196 -9.54 -4.68 3.88
CA GLU A 196 -9.30 -5.57 5.03
C GLU A 196 -10.23 -5.12 6.15
N SER A 197 -10.97 -6.03 6.79
CA SER A 197 -11.97 -5.62 7.78
C SER A 197 -12.26 -6.66 8.85
N GLU A 198 -12.55 -6.16 10.05
CA GLU A 198 -13.22 -6.87 11.15
C GLU A 198 -14.56 -6.16 11.44
N ALA A 199 -15.66 -6.91 11.54
CA ALA A 199 -17.00 -6.34 11.71
C ALA A 199 -17.90 -7.18 12.62
N TYR A 200 -18.79 -6.51 13.36
CA TYR A 200 -19.74 -7.13 14.29
C TYR A 200 -21.15 -7.19 13.72
N GLU A 201 -21.42 -8.25 12.96
CA GLU A 201 -22.74 -8.59 12.39
C GLU A 201 -23.40 -7.41 11.65
N LEU A 202 -22.61 -6.68 10.86
CA LEU A 202 -23.12 -5.67 9.93
C LEU A 202 -23.69 -6.35 8.67
N SER A 203 -24.73 -5.75 8.12
CA SER A 203 -25.32 -6.16 6.85
C SER A 203 -24.37 -5.88 5.68
N GLU A 204 -24.57 -6.59 4.56
CA GLU A 204 -23.78 -6.36 3.34
C GLU A 204 -23.93 -4.92 2.82
N ALA A 205 -25.09 -4.30 3.03
CA ALA A 205 -25.34 -2.91 2.64
C ALA A 205 -24.50 -1.93 3.47
N GLU A 206 -24.42 -2.13 4.80
CA GLU A 206 -23.59 -1.33 5.69
C GLU A 206 -22.10 -1.48 5.34
N MET A 207 -21.64 -2.71 5.07
CA MET A 207 -20.25 -2.98 4.69
C MET A 207 -19.89 -2.33 3.35
N LEU A 208 -20.75 -2.43 2.33
CA LEU A 208 -20.51 -1.79 1.03
C LEU A 208 -20.53 -0.25 1.14
N GLY A 209 -21.43 0.28 1.98
CA GLY A 209 -21.48 1.71 2.26
C GLY A 209 -20.18 2.21 2.93
N ALA A 210 -19.61 1.45 3.86
CA ALA A 210 -18.32 1.77 4.49
C ALA A 210 -17.17 1.83 3.47
N VAL A 211 -17.13 0.87 2.52
CA VAL A 211 -16.12 0.86 1.43
C VAL A 211 -16.28 2.08 0.52
N THR A 212 -17.52 2.43 0.19
CA THR A 212 -17.83 3.60 -0.65
C THR A 212 -17.44 4.90 0.05
N PHE A 213 -17.84 5.04 1.32
CA PHE A 213 -17.45 6.16 2.18
C PHE A 213 -15.93 6.31 2.25
N ALA A 214 -15.20 5.22 2.49
CA ALA A 214 -13.74 5.25 2.51
C ALA A 214 -13.16 5.74 1.17
N HIS A 215 -13.64 5.21 0.04
CA HIS A 215 -13.14 5.57 -1.29
C HIS A 215 -13.37 7.05 -1.62
N GLU A 216 -14.49 7.62 -1.17
CA GLU A 216 -14.78 9.06 -1.29
C GLU A 216 -13.83 9.88 -0.40
N GLN A 217 -13.63 9.48 0.85
CA GLN A 217 -12.81 10.22 1.83
C GLN A 217 -11.30 10.20 1.52
N ILE A 218 -10.81 9.25 0.71
CA ILE A 218 -9.40 9.21 0.29
C ILE A 218 -9.08 10.09 -0.92
N GLN A 219 -10.09 10.57 -1.67
CA GLN A 219 -9.85 11.36 -2.90
C GLN A 219 -9.03 12.64 -2.64
N PRO A 220 -9.30 13.44 -1.60
CA PRO A 220 -8.49 14.63 -1.31
C PRO A 220 -7.03 14.30 -0.98
N VAL A 221 -6.77 13.13 -0.38
CA VAL A 221 -5.40 12.66 -0.09
C VAL A 221 -4.66 12.29 -1.39
N ILE A 222 -5.36 11.68 -2.35
CA ILE A 222 -4.81 11.40 -3.68
C ILE A 222 -4.41 12.71 -4.38
N ASP A 223 -5.28 13.72 -4.36
CA ASP A 223 -5.00 15.02 -4.95
C ASP A 223 -3.82 15.73 -4.24
N LEU A 224 -3.67 15.57 -2.93
CA LEU A 224 -2.52 16.07 -2.16
C LEU A 224 -1.20 15.41 -2.63
N ILE A 225 -1.20 14.09 -2.85
CA ILE A 225 -0.02 13.36 -3.34
C ILE A 225 0.34 13.81 -4.76
N ILE A 226 -0.65 13.99 -5.64
CA ILE A 226 -0.43 14.51 -7.01
C ILE A 226 0.20 15.90 -6.95
N SER A 227 -0.35 16.81 -6.15
CA SER A 227 0.18 18.17 -5.93
C SER A 227 1.62 18.18 -5.39
N LEU A 228 1.98 17.21 -4.54
CA LEU A 228 3.36 17.02 -4.11
C LEU A 228 4.26 16.56 -5.26
N ALA A 229 3.79 15.61 -6.07
CA ALA A 229 4.54 15.04 -7.17
C ALA A 229 4.79 16.03 -8.31
N GLU A 230 3.82 16.90 -8.62
CA GLU A 230 3.98 17.97 -9.63
C GLU A 230 5.18 18.89 -9.34
N GLU A 231 5.55 19.07 -8.06
CA GLU A 231 6.65 19.94 -7.66
C GLU A 231 7.96 19.18 -7.37
N ALA A 232 7.89 17.90 -6.99
CA ALA A 232 9.03 17.19 -6.40
C ALA A 232 9.35 15.83 -7.04
N ALA A 233 8.54 15.35 -7.99
CA ALA A 233 8.80 14.07 -8.64
C ALA A 233 10.10 14.09 -9.45
N LYS A 234 10.79 12.96 -9.44
CA LYS A 234 11.90 12.71 -10.36
C LYS A 234 11.37 12.37 -11.74
N GLU A 235 12.26 12.52 -12.73
CA GLU A 235 11.98 12.09 -14.10
C GLU A 235 11.50 10.64 -14.14
N PRO A 236 10.42 10.35 -14.89
CA PRO A 236 9.93 8.99 -15.07
C PRO A 236 11.02 8.08 -15.65
N PHE A 237 11.13 6.87 -15.09
CA PHE A 237 12.03 5.86 -15.61
C PHE A 237 11.50 5.37 -16.97
N ASP A 238 12.33 5.51 -18.00
CA ASP A 238 11.99 5.07 -19.35
C ASP A 238 11.91 3.53 -19.39
N PHE A 239 10.69 3.02 -19.34
CA PHE A 239 10.38 1.62 -19.44
C PHE A 239 9.30 1.40 -20.48
N GLN A 240 9.61 0.57 -21.47
CA GLN A 240 8.66 0.10 -22.47
C GLN A 240 8.44 -1.40 -22.28
N PRO A 241 7.19 -1.84 -22.08
CA PRO A 241 6.90 -3.27 -22.02
C PRO A 241 7.21 -3.92 -23.37
N ALA A 242 7.76 -5.14 -23.34
CA ALA A 242 8.00 -5.89 -24.55
C ALA A 242 6.67 -6.24 -25.25
N ASP A 243 6.60 -6.00 -26.57
CA ASP A 243 5.47 -6.41 -27.38
C ASP A 243 5.60 -7.90 -27.74
N TYR A 244 4.68 -8.70 -27.23
CA TYR A 244 4.59 -10.13 -27.50
C TYR A 244 3.39 -10.49 -28.38
N SER A 245 2.76 -9.53 -29.06
CA SER A 245 1.52 -9.76 -29.83
C SER A 245 1.66 -10.85 -30.90
N GLU A 246 2.74 -10.82 -31.70
CA GLU A 246 3.01 -11.83 -32.73
C GLU A 246 3.28 -13.22 -32.10
N LEU A 247 4.12 -13.27 -31.06
CA LEU A 247 4.42 -14.51 -30.35
C LEU A 247 3.17 -15.10 -29.69
N PHE A 248 2.34 -14.24 -29.08
CA PHE A 248 1.07 -14.63 -28.48
C PHE A 248 0.14 -15.26 -29.53
N ALA A 249 0.03 -14.66 -30.72
CA ALA A 249 -0.78 -15.22 -31.80
C ALA A 249 -0.28 -16.61 -32.25
N ALA A 250 1.03 -16.79 -32.38
CA ALA A 250 1.63 -18.07 -32.72
C ALA A 250 1.39 -19.15 -31.65
N VAL A 251 1.61 -18.82 -30.36
CA VAL A 251 1.38 -19.74 -29.23
C VAL A 251 -0.10 -20.08 -29.10
N LYS A 252 -0.99 -19.10 -29.26
CA LYS A 252 -2.44 -19.29 -29.25
C LYS A 252 -2.86 -20.28 -30.33
N ALA A 253 -2.41 -20.08 -31.57
CA ALA A 253 -2.72 -20.99 -32.69
C ALA A 253 -2.21 -22.43 -32.45
N ALA A 254 -1.07 -22.59 -31.77
CA ALA A 254 -0.48 -23.90 -31.51
C ALA A 254 -1.11 -24.66 -30.32
N GLY A 255 -1.68 -23.94 -29.35
CA GLY A 255 -2.00 -24.50 -28.03
C GLY A 255 -3.41 -24.23 -27.48
N GLU A 256 -4.20 -23.31 -28.05
CA GLU A 256 -5.48 -22.88 -27.46
C GLU A 256 -6.43 -24.05 -27.19
N ASP A 257 -6.67 -24.90 -28.20
CA ASP A 257 -7.61 -26.03 -28.07
C ASP A 257 -7.14 -27.04 -27.03
N LYS A 258 -5.83 -27.31 -26.96
CA LYS A 258 -5.24 -28.23 -25.97
C LYS A 258 -5.38 -27.67 -24.55
N ILE A 259 -5.11 -26.39 -24.36
CA ILE A 259 -5.26 -25.72 -23.06
C ILE A 259 -6.74 -25.69 -22.66
N ARG A 260 -7.66 -25.39 -23.58
CA ARG A 260 -9.11 -25.39 -23.34
C ARG A 260 -9.60 -26.77 -22.89
N ALA A 261 -9.17 -27.84 -23.58
CA ALA A 261 -9.48 -29.20 -23.19
C ALA A 261 -8.90 -29.55 -21.81
N ALA A 262 -7.66 -29.15 -21.53
CA ALA A 262 -7.02 -29.37 -20.23
C ALA A 262 -7.82 -28.73 -19.06
N TYR A 263 -8.33 -27.51 -19.24
CA TYR A 263 -9.14 -26.83 -18.23
C TYR A 263 -10.57 -27.39 -18.07
N ALA A 264 -11.03 -28.25 -18.98
CA ALA A 264 -12.29 -28.95 -18.83
C ALA A 264 -12.23 -30.09 -17.80
N HIS A 265 -11.02 -30.56 -17.42
CA HIS A 265 -10.87 -31.51 -16.33
C HIS A 265 -11.26 -30.85 -14.99
N THR A 266 -12.23 -31.45 -14.31
CA THR A 266 -12.66 -31.00 -12.97
C THR A 266 -11.63 -31.39 -11.90
N ASP A 267 -11.04 -32.59 -12.03
CA ASP A 267 -9.98 -33.04 -11.13
C ASP A 267 -8.73 -32.17 -11.26
N LYS A 268 -8.16 -31.81 -10.10
CA LYS A 268 -7.02 -30.89 -10.05
C LYS A 268 -5.75 -31.53 -10.60
N GLN A 269 -5.47 -32.80 -10.30
CA GLN A 269 -4.23 -33.46 -10.72
C GLN A 269 -4.25 -33.75 -12.22
N GLU A 270 -5.39 -34.22 -12.73
CA GLU A 270 -5.59 -34.40 -14.18
C GLU A 270 -5.46 -33.08 -14.93
N ARG A 271 -6.10 -32.01 -14.45
CA ARG A 271 -5.99 -30.68 -15.06
C ARG A 271 -4.54 -30.18 -15.09
N VAL A 272 -3.80 -30.32 -13.98
CA VAL A 272 -2.39 -29.88 -13.93
C VAL A 272 -1.53 -30.68 -14.90
N ALA A 273 -1.71 -32.01 -14.96
CA ALA A 273 -0.97 -32.86 -15.89
C ALA A 273 -1.30 -32.53 -17.36
N ALA A 274 -2.57 -32.33 -17.69
CA ALA A 274 -3.02 -31.96 -19.02
C ALA A 274 -2.51 -30.57 -19.43
N VAL A 275 -2.51 -29.58 -18.53
CA VAL A 275 -1.93 -28.25 -18.79
C VAL A 275 -0.42 -28.36 -19.01
N ALA A 276 0.29 -29.17 -18.22
CA ALA A 276 1.72 -29.38 -18.40
C ALA A 276 2.06 -30.06 -19.75
N ALA A 277 1.22 -30.98 -20.22
CA ALA A 277 1.40 -31.64 -21.52
C ALA A 277 1.02 -30.75 -22.72
N ALA A 278 0.19 -29.72 -22.49
CA ALA A 278 -0.24 -28.77 -23.52
C ALA A 278 0.72 -27.58 -23.72
N LYS A 279 1.55 -27.28 -22.71
CA LYS A 279 2.63 -26.29 -22.77
C LYS A 279 3.83 -26.83 -23.54
#